data_AF-A0ABD3MGZ8-F1
#
_entry.id   AF-A0ABD3MGZ8-F1
#
_cell.length_a   1.000
_cell.length_b   1.000
_cell.length_c   1.000
_cell.angle_alpha   90.00
_cell.angle_beta   90.00
_cell.angle_gamma   90.00
#
_symmetry.space_group_name_H-M   'P 1'
#
loop_
_entity.id
_entity.type
_entity.pdbx_description
1 polymer ?
#
loop_
_entity_poly.entity_id
_entity_poly.type
_entity_poly.pdbx_seq_one_letter_code
_entity_poly.pdbx_strand_id
1 'polypeptide(L)'
;MVATSNCRANNNIIVNTLRRCMSFLLAAAANSSRHHRFSVSSFAPARAASTSNALGRASSFASRSNRDLGKAGRRPPGIASPPDDDDDDDIVVGGGIPASMSMSTSTSTAEGAAGEEGGDDRTTAPTTTTIARLVPATPSSLDLCGARLRSGLLVSFPTETVYGLGCHALDGDAVRGVFEAKERPLSDPLIVHVSRGVDALEMWAASSSSSSSSSSSAVANDLDGRRLREIETRALTALTSSFFPGPLTVVALAVPSVPPILTAETGYVACRSPSHPVARELISRARVPIAAPSANKFGHVSPTRASHVMDDLGMEDVWIVDPSLGTVGGKEGGEEDRDVDDGDDGEDVCRVGVESTVVKVEMDPPSPSSSGEGGVVGSITVLRHGAVSVRSIRMSIEDAGLSRYFRVSESVRFASEDSINVAPGQTIRHYSPDVPCFMVGPSRQCATRLSDEGAEDGGEGRRPSLDEGELSVLSRSVIIDYGRRLVRYRTHALAYRDLSPGGDPVAAAASVFETLRWSETINGATRVFVPELVVGNAELDGAEGDAWDEIGALALAVKDKLTRAASAVIVDKFQ
;
A
#
# COMPACT_ATOMS: atom_id res chain seq x y z
N MET A 1 -36.09 9.76 -45.48
CA MET A 1 -37.08 9.64 -44.39
C MET A 1 -36.55 8.78 -43.21
N VAL A 2 -35.27 8.91 -42.85
CA VAL A 2 -34.64 8.14 -41.75
C VAL A 2 -33.83 9.05 -40.79
N ALA A 3 -33.70 10.35 -41.05
CA ALA A 3 -32.95 11.28 -40.20
C ALA A 3 -33.79 11.98 -39.11
N THR A 4 -35.11 11.85 -39.12
CA THR A 4 -36.02 12.55 -38.17
C THR A 4 -36.56 11.69 -37.04
N SER A 5 -36.28 10.39 -37.03
CA SER A 5 -36.71 9.44 -35.98
C SER A 5 -35.72 9.32 -34.81
N ASN A 6 -34.41 9.51 -35.03
CA ASN A 6 -33.40 9.37 -33.96
C ASN A 6 -33.30 10.58 -33.01
N CYS A 7 -33.70 11.79 -33.44
CA CYS A 7 -33.69 12.96 -32.55
C CYS A 7 -34.84 12.96 -31.53
N ARG A 8 -35.95 12.25 -31.78
CA ARG A 8 -37.07 12.15 -30.82
C ARG A 8 -36.84 11.11 -29.72
N ALA A 9 -36.03 10.08 -29.97
CA ALA A 9 -35.69 9.06 -28.97
C ALA A 9 -34.73 9.61 -27.89
N ASN A 10 -33.73 10.40 -28.29
CA ASN A 10 -32.75 10.97 -27.35
C ASN A 10 -33.34 12.08 -26.46
N ASN A 11 -34.28 12.89 -26.97
CA ASN A 11 -34.92 13.93 -26.15
C ASN A 11 -35.85 13.33 -25.07
N ASN A 12 -36.49 12.19 -25.32
CA ASN A 12 -37.34 11.55 -24.31
C ASN A 12 -36.54 10.91 -23.17
N ILE A 13 -35.31 10.46 -23.43
CA ILE A 13 -34.42 9.90 -22.40
C ILE A 13 -33.91 11.03 -21.50
N ILE A 14 -33.45 12.15 -22.09
CA ILE A 14 -32.93 13.30 -21.34
C ILE A 14 -34.03 13.95 -20.49
N VAL A 15 -35.26 14.11 -21.03
CA VAL A 15 -36.39 14.69 -20.27
C VAL A 15 -36.86 13.77 -19.14
N ASN A 16 -36.82 12.45 -19.33
CA ASN A 16 -37.18 11.50 -18.26
C ASN A 16 -36.10 11.42 -17.16
N THR A 17 -34.82 11.55 -17.50
CA THR A 17 -33.73 11.62 -16.53
C THR A 17 -33.81 12.91 -15.72
N LEU A 18 -34.06 14.07 -16.37
CA LEU A 18 -34.24 15.35 -15.68
C LEU A 18 -35.49 15.35 -14.77
N ARG A 19 -36.60 14.72 -15.17
CA ARG A 19 -37.79 14.55 -14.31
C ARG A 19 -37.51 13.66 -13.10
N ARG A 20 -36.70 12.62 -13.23
CA ARG A 20 -36.29 11.76 -12.10
C ARG A 20 -35.39 12.51 -11.12
N CYS A 21 -34.41 13.28 -11.62
CA CYS A 21 -33.55 14.12 -10.78
C CYS A 21 -34.34 15.21 -10.04
N MET A 22 -35.31 15.85 -10.72
CA MET A 22 -36.13 16.90 -10.11
C MET A 22 -37.11 16.34 -9.07
N SER A 23 -37.62 15.12 -9.27
CA SER A 23 -38.46 14.40 -8.28
C SER A 23 -37.66 14.01 -7.02
N PHE A 24 -36.38 13.67 -7.18
CA PHE A 24 -35.47 13.36 -6.08
C PHE A 24 -35.11 14.62 -5.26
N LEU A 25 -34.88 15.75 -5.94
CA LEU A 25 -34.61 17.04 -5.28
C LEU A 25 -35.84 17.59 -4.54
N LEU A 26 -37.05 17.40 -5.07
CA LEU A 26 -38.29 17.75 -4.38
C LEU A 26 -38.58 16.86 -3.17
N ALA A 27 -38.23 15.57 -3.22
CA ALA A 27 -38.33 14.65 -2.08
C ALA A 27 -37.32 15.00 -0.97
N ALA A 28 -36.10 15.44 -1.34
CA ALA A 28 -35.09 15.90 -0.38
C ALA A 28 -35.50 17.23 0.30
N ALA A 29 -36.09 18.17 -0.44
CA ALA A 29 -36.59 19.42 0.10
C ALA A 29 -37.81 19.23 1.05
N ALA A 30 -38.67 18.26 0.76
CA ALA A 30 -39.82 17.93 1.62
C ALA A 30 -39.40 17.28 2.96
N ASN A 31 -38.26 16.57 3.00
CA ASN A 31 -37.77 15.90 4.21
C ASN A 31 -36.99 16.84 5.14
N SER A 32 -36.38 17.90 4.60
CA SER A 32 -35.68 18.93 5.39
C SER A 32 -36.65 19.85 6.17
N SER A 33 -37.94 19.83 5.84
CA SER A 33 -38.96 20.70 6.45
C SER A 33 -39.64 20.12 7.70
N ARG A 34 -39.23 18.95 8.21
CA ARG A 34 -39.91 18.26 9.33
C ARG A 34 -39.18 18.25 10.68
N HIS A 35 -37.99 18.85 10.79
CA HIS A 35 -37.28 18.92 12.07
C HIS A 35 -36.89 20.34 12.46
N HIS A 36 -37.87 21.22 12.66
CA HIS A 36 -37.72 22.37 13.57
C HIS A 36 -39.10 22.83 14.08
N ARG A 37 -39.52 22.29 15.22
CA ARG A 37 -40.38 23.02 16.17
C ARG A 37 -39.95 22.71 17.61
N PHE A 38 -39.61 23.79 18.28
CA PHE A 38 -39.29 23.92 19.70
C PHE A 38 -40.36 23.34 20.64
N SER A 39 -39.93 22.89 21.81
CA SER A 39 -40.60 23.22 23.08
C SER A 39 -39.57 23.36 24.19
N VAL A 40 -39.61 24.51 24.85
CA VAL A 40 -38.80 24.93 25.99
C VAL A 40 -39.66 24.77 27.24
N SER A 41 -39.17 24.06 28.24
CA SER A 41 -39.55 24.23 29.65
C SER A 41 -38.44 23.63 30.52
N SER A 42 -37.51 24.44 31.03
CA SER A 42 -37.50 24.93 32.43
C SER A 42 -37.74 23.85 33.49
N PHE A 43 -36.70 23.45 34.23
CA PHE A 43 -36.65 23.53 35.70
C PHE A 43 -35.24 23.19 36.22
N ALA A 44 -34.86 23.88 37.29
CA ALA A 44 -33.53 23.99 37.88
C ALA A 44 -33.12 22.76 38.75
N PRO A 45 -31.87 22.71 39.27
CA PRO A 45 -31.21 21.49 39.74
C PRO A 45 -31.34 21.24 41.25
N ALA A 46 -31.14 19.99 41.69
CA ALA A 46 -31.02 19.66 43.11
C ALA A 46 -29.90 18.63 43.39
N ARG A 47 -28.81 19.17 43.91
CA ARG A 47 -28.06 18.77 45.12
C ARG A 47 -27.55 17.33 45.34
N ALA A 48 -26.26 17.30 45.68
CA ALA A 48 -25.48 16.24 46.30
C ALA A 48 -25.89 15.86 47.73
N ALA A 49 -25.61 14.62 48.13
CA ALA A 49 -25.12 14.15 49.44
C ALA A 49 -24.94 12.61 49.38
N SER A 50 -23.71 12.09 49.41
CA SER A 50 -23.06 11.43 50.56
C SER A 50 -23.65 10.07 50.98
N THR A 51 -22.87 8.98 50.91
CA THR A 51 -22.15 8.38 52.07
C THR A 51 -21.56 7.01 51.72
N SER A 52 -20.30 6.86 52.10
CA SER A 52 -19.57 5.65 52.54
C SER A 52 -20.34 4.33 52.74
N ASN A 53 -19.74 3.23 52.27
CA ASN A 53 -19.35 2.13 53.18
C ASN A 53 -18.32 1.20 52.54
N ALA A 54 -17.18 1.07 53.22
CA ALA A 54 -16.16 0.04 53.03
C ALA A 54 -16.22 -0.90 54.23
N LEU A 55 -16.23 -2.21 53.97
CA LEU A 55 -15.98 -3.37 54.86
C LEU A 55 -15.98 -4.56 53.87
N GLY A 56 -14.93 -5.33 53.62
CA GLY A 56 -13.91 -5.85 54.53
C GLY A 56 -14.14 -7.36 54.67
N ARG A 57 -13.40 -8.20 53.93
CA ARG A 57 -13.07 -9.57 54.36
C ARG A 57 -12.02 -10.23 53.45
N ALA A 58 -10.82 -10.37 54.02
CA ALA A 58 -9.84 -11.37 53.66
C ALA A 58 -10.04 -12.60 54.56
N SER A 59 -9.83 -13.80 54.02
CA SER A 59 -9.30 -14.94 54.78
C SER A 59 -8.79 -16.04 53.84
N SER A 60 -7.49 -16.28 54.00
CA SER A 60 -6.67 -17.42 53.63
C SER A 60 -7.24 -18.81 53.91
N PHE A 61 -6.80 -19.83 53.18
CA PHE A 61 -6.36 -21.10 53.78
C PHE A 61 -5.35 -21.85 52.89
N ALA A 62 -4.20 -22.19 53.46
CA ALA A 62 -3.20 -23.14 52.97
C ALA A 62 -3.62 -24.58 53.39
N SER A 63 -3.21 -25.71 52.80
CA SER A 63 -1.85 -26.23 52.75
C SER A 63 -1.87 -27.74 52.39
N ARG A 64 -0.70 -28.25 51.90
CA ARG A 64 -0.15 -29.63 52.03
C ARG A 64 -0.81 -30.76 51.19
N SER A 65 -0.12 -31.76 50.62
CA SER A 65 1.27 -32.28 50.79
C SER A 65 1.67 -33.29 49.68
N ASN A 66 2.87 -33.12 49.11
CA ASN A 66 4.06 -34.01 49.15
C ASN A 66 4.18 -35.36 48.38
N ARG A 67 5.41 -35.56 47.86
CA ARG A 67 6.14 -36.78 47.36
C ARG A 67 5.94 -37.19 45.88
N ASP A 68 6.95 -37.57 45.09
CA ASP A 68 8.36 -37.94 45.35
C ASP A 68 9.21 -37.92 44.04
N LEU A 69 10.49 -37.50 44.20
CA LEU A 69 11.76 -37.99 43.64
C LEU A 69 12.00 -38.32 42.13
N GLY A 70 13.06 -37.71 41.57
CA GLY A 70 13.85 -38.24 40.43
C GLY A 70 14.92 -37.29 39.86
N LYS A 71 16.20 -37.53 40.21
CA LYS A 71 17.47 -36.86 39.81
C LYS A 71 17.64 -36.70 38.27
N ALA A 72 18.44 -35.84 37.65
CA ALA A 72 19.73 -35.15 37.88
C ALA A 72 19.80 -33.94 36.90
N GLY A 73 20.59 -32.87 36.96
CA GLY A 73 21.87 -32.54 37.60
C GLY A 73 22.71 -31.76 36.57
N ARG A 74 22.88 -30.43 36.74
CA ARG A 74 24.04 -29.62 36.28
C ARG A 74 23.87 -28.16 36.76
N ARG A 75 24.93 -27.63 37.40
CA ARG A 75 25.04 -26.28 37.98
C ARG A 75 25.45 -25.23 36.93
N PRO A 76 25.18 -23.93 37.17
CA PRO A 76 25.59 -22.80 36.33
C PRO A 76 26.86 -22.08 36.86
N PRO A 77 27.53 -21.24 36.06
CA PRO A 77 28.26 -20.06 36.54
C PRO A 77 27.36 -18.82 36.35
N GLY A 78 27.44 -17.71 37.06
CA GLY A 78 28.41 -17.16 38.00
C GLY A 78 28.13 -15.66 38.01
N ILE A 79 27.70 -15.12 39.15
CA ILE A 79 27.36 -13.70 39.36
C ILE A 79 28.66 -12.93 39.60
N ALA A 80 28.81 -11.76 38.99
CA ALA A 80 29.79 -10.75 39.39
C ALA A 80 29.07 -9.41 39.62
N SER A 81 29.24 -8.89 40.84
CA SER A 81 28.86 -7.55 41.30
C SER A 81 30.04 -6.56 41.11
N PRO A 82 29.83 -5.24 41.28
CA PRO A 82 30.68 -4.18 40.72
C PRO A 82 31.79 -3.72 41.70
N PRO A 83 32.67 -2.79 41.29
CA PRO A 83 33.44 -1.96 42.21
C PRO A 83 32.96 -0.50 42.23
N ASP A 84 32.95 0.05 43.44
CA ASP A 84 32.81 1.45 43.84
C ASP A 84 34.19 2.17 43.86
N ASP A 85 34.15 3.51 43.78
CA ASP A 85 35.03 4.54 44.42
C ASP A 85 36.56 4.53 44.11
N ASP A 86 37.34 5.61 44.00
CA ASP A 86 37.32 7.06 44.24
C ASP A 86 38.48 7.66 43.41
N ASP A 87 38.43 8.94 43.04
CA ASP A 87 39.56 9.87 43.23
C ASP A 87 39.16 11.31 42.84
N ASP A 88 39.32 12.20 43.82
CA ASP A 88 39.13 13.63 43.82
C ASP A 88 40.13 14.39 42.94
N ASP A 89 39.70 15.52 42.36
CA ASP A 89 40.53 16.71 42.29
C ASP A 89 39.65 17.98 42.29
N ASP A 90 40.07 18.93 43.12
CA ASP A 90 39.28 19.99 43.73
C ASP A 90 39.70 21.39 43.18
N ILE A 91 38.85 22.42 43.40
CA ILE A 91 39.19 23.88 43.52
C ILE A 91 39.47 24.67 42.20
N VAL A 92 38.95 25.89 41.89
CA VAL A 92 38.12 26.89 42.60
C VAL A 92 37.43 27.92 41.66
N VAL A 93 36.32 28.42 42.22
CA VAL A 93 35.41 29.55 41.98
C VAL A 93 35.94 30.90 41.45
N GLY A 94 35.10 31.57 40.63
CA GLY A 94 34.93 33.04 40.54
C GLY A 94 34.41 33.44 39.15
N GLY A 95 33.28 34.12 38.91
CA GLY A 95 32.45 35.04 39.68
C GLY A 95 32.16 36.25 38.77
N GLY A 96 30.91 36.66 38.58
CA GLY A 96 30.58 38.01 38.07
C GLY A 96 29.61 38.09 36.87
N ILE A 97 28.37 38.45 37.18
CA ILE A 97 27.36 39.07 36.28
C ILE A 97 27.79 40.55 36.07
N PRO A 98 27.55 41.18 34.89
CA PRO A 98 26.37 42.05 34.77
C PRO A 98 25.61 41.94 33.44
N ALA A 99 24.30 42.15 33.58
CA ALA A 99 23.38 42.48 32.50
C ALA A 99 23.59 43.90 31.96
N SER A 100 23.20 44.15 30.71
CA SER A 100 22.23 45.19 30.29
C SER A 100 22.48 45.70 28.87
N MET A 101 21.37 45.89 28.13
CA MET A 101 21.05 46.99 27.18
C MET A 101 22.02 47.24 26.00
N SER A 102 21.62 47.53 24.76
CA SER A 102 20.38 48.03 24.20
C SER A 102 20.47 47.97 22.67
N MET A 103 19.31 47.94 22.02
CA MET A 103 19.12 48.21 20.59
C MET A 103 19.69 49.58 20.16
N SER A 104 20.15 49.67 18.91
CA SER A 104 19.90 50.87 18.10
C SER A 104 19.95 50.56 16.60
N THR A 105 18.88 51.01 15.95
CA THR A 105 18.60 51.17 14.52
C THR A 105 19.26 52.42 13.95
N SER A 106 19.67 52.38 12.67
CA SER A 106 19.70 53.51 11.71
C SER A 106 20.16 52.94 10.35
N THR A 107 19.36 52.80 9.29
CA THR A 107 18.71 53.81 8.42
C THR A 107 19.65 54.86 7.82
N SER A 108 19.60 54.97 6.48
CA SER A 108 19.96 56.11 5.58
C SER A 108 21.12 55.78 4.63
N THR A 109 21.16 56.15 3.35
CA THR A 109 20.23 56.74 2.37
C THR A 109 20.96 56.68 1.02
N ALA A 110 20.17 56.60 -0.04
CA ALA A 110 20.58 56.52 -1.44
C ALA A 110 21.25 57.78 -2.01
N GLU A 111 22.04 57.60 -3.08
CA GLU A 111 22.28 58.43 -4.28
C GLU A 111 23.56 57.90 -4.96
N GLY A 112 23.73 57.67 -6.27
CA GLY A 112 22.95 57.88 -7.48
C GLY A 112 23.92 57.93 -8.69
N ALA A 113 23.48 57.40 -9.85
CA ALA A 113 24.03 57.55 -11.22
C ALA A 113 25.35 56.82 -11.57
N ALA A 114 25.60 56.29 -12.79
CA ALA A 114 24.85 56.00 -14.02
C ALA A 114 25.82 55.21 -14.96
N GLY A 115 25.33 54.38 -15.88
CA GLY A 115 26.16 53.91 -17.02
C GLY A 115 25.85 52.50 -17.56
N GLU A 116 24.87 52.44 -18.47
CA GLU A 116 24.81 51.69 -19.74
C GLU A 116 25.32 50.23 -19.94
N GLU A 117 24.39 49.47 -20.55
CA GLU A 117 24.52 48.46 -21.62
C GLU A 117 24.90 47.00 -21.33
N GLY A 118 24.09 46.10 -21.91
CA GLY A 118 24.47 44.72 -22.24
C GLY A 118 23.45 43.67 -21.77
N GLY A 119 22.64 43.16 -22.69
CA GLY A 119 21.60 42.17 -22.40
C GLY A 119 22.11 40.78 -22.04
N ASP A 120 21.32 40.07 -21.23
CA ASP A 120 21.19 38.62 -21.29
C ASP A 120 19.74 38.29 -20.90
N ASP A 121 18.90 38.05 -21.90
CA ASP A 121 17.57 37.45 -21.73
C ASP A 121 17.78 35.97 -21.38
N ARG A 122 18.15 35.72 -20.12
CA ARG A 122 17.96 34.41 -19.52
C ARG A 122 16.56 34.40 -18.94
N THR A 123 15.65 33.86 -19.74
CA THR A 123 14.39 33.33 -19.27
C THR A 123 14.70 32.26 -18.22
N THR A 124 14.87 32.67 -16.96
CA THR A 124 14.87 31.76 -15.81
C THR A 124 13.50 31.10 -15.81
N ALA A 125 13.44 29.82 -16.18
CA ALA A 125 12.26 29.00 -15.98
C ALA A 125 11.78 29.22 -14.54
N PRO A 126 10.46 29.42 -14.31
CA PRO A 126 9.96 29.63 -12.96
C PRO A 126 10.43 28.45 -12.11
N THR A 127 11.19 28.73 -11.05
CA THR A 127 11.58 27.71 -10.08
C THR A 127 10.32 27.28 -9.37
N THR A 128 9.65 26.25 -9.91
CA THR A 128 8.52 25.62 -9.26
C THR A 128 8.98 25.19 -7.88
N THR A 129 8.49 25.89 -6.85
CA THR A 129 8.91 25.62 -5.47
C THR A 129 8.18 24.38 -5.01
N THR A 130 8.90 23.25 -4.98
CA THR A 130 8.45 21.99 -4.39
C THR A 130 8.02 22.23 -2.94
N ILE A 131 6.84 21.72 -2.56
CA ILE A 131 6.31 21.79 -1.19
C ILE A 131 6.73 20.57 -0.38
N ALA A 132 6.80 19.40 -1.03
CA ALA A 132 7.20 18.16 -0.38
C ALA A 132 8.64 18.25 0.14
N ARG A 133 8.90 17.49 1.22
CA ARG A 133 10.18 17.52 1.93
C ARG A 133 10.75 16.12 2.09
N LEU A 134 11.99 15.91 1.63
CA LEU A 134 12.75 14.71 1.98
C LEU A 134 13.22 14.78 3.43
N VAL A 135 13.10 13.66 4.15
CA VAL A 135 13.56 13.52 5.54
C VAL A 135 14.29 12.18 5.71
N PRO A 136 15.37 12.13 6.51
CA PRO A 136 16.07 10.87 6.74
C PRO A 136 15.25 9.95 7.65
N ALA A 137 15.50 8.65 7.59
CA ALA A 137 14.85 7.66 8.45
C ALA A 137 15.52 7.52 9.84
N THR A 138 15.94 8.64 10.45
CA THR A 138 16.48 8.67 11.81
C THR A 138 15.36 8.63 12.86
N PRO A 139 15.63 8.14 14.09
CA PRO A 139 14.64 8.16 15.19
C PRO A 139 13.94 9.52 15.37
N SER A 140 14.72 10.60 15.39
CA SER A 140 14.22 11.98 15.58
C SER A 140 13.29 12.42 14.45
N SER A 141 13.64 12.10 13.19
CA SER A 141 12.79 12.40 12.04
C SER A 141 11.51 11.57 12.04
N LEU A 142 11.59 10.28 12.41
CA LEU A 142 10.43 9.42 12.50
C LEU A 142 9.47 9.83 13.63
N ASP A 143 9.96 10.41 14.73
CA ASP A 143 9.12 11.01 15.77
C ASP A 143 8.32 12.21 15.24
N LEU A 144 8.97 13.07 14.45
CA LEU A 144 8.32 14.21 13.80
C LEU A 144 7.31 13.75 12.75
N CYS A 145 7.63 12.75 11.94
CA CYS A 145 6.69 12.11 11.01
C CYS A 145 5.47 11.53 11.74
N GLY A 146 5.70 10.84 12.86
CA GLY A 146 4.63 10.34 13.71
C GLY A 146 3.75 11.46 14.28
N ALA A 147 4.33 12.60 14.64
CA ALA A 147 3.58 13.78 15.07
C ALA A 147 2.74 14.39 13.95
N ARG A 148 3.28 14.49 12.71
CA ARG A 148 2.52 14.92 11.53
C ARG A 148 1.31 14.04 11.26
N LEU A 149 1.48 12.72 11.30
CA LEU A 149 0.38 11.78 11.11
C LEU A 149 -0.72 11.97 12.16
N ARG A 150 -0.35 12.15 13.43
CA ARG A 150 -1.30 12.45 14.52
C ARG A 150 -2.01 13.80 14.36
N SER A 151 -1.39 14.75 13.67
CA SER A 151 -2.01 16.05 13.37
C SER A 151 -2.79 16.07 12.05
N GLY A 152 -3.06 14.90 11.46
CA GLY A 152 -3.83 14.76 10.21
C GLY A 152 -3.05 15.07 8.92
N LEU A 153 -1.73 15.23 9.00
CA LEU A 153 -0.86 15.53 7.86
C LEU A 153 -0.26 14.27 7.23
N LEU A 154 0.21 14.41 5.99
CA LEU A 154 0.67 13.29 5.17
C LEU A 154 2.16 13.00 5.33
N VAL A 155 2.52 11.71 5.32
CA VAL A 155 3.91 11.23 5.32
C VAL A 155 4.03 10.07 4.35
N SER A 156 4.93 10.17 3.37
CA SER A 156 5.33 9.03 2.55
C SER A 156 6.49 8.26 3.18
N PHE A 157 6.45 6.93 3.10
CA PHE A 157 7.47 6.07 3.68
C PHE A 157 7.64 4.77 2.89
N PRO A 158 8.84 4.18 2.90
CA PRO A 158 9.10 2.93 2.20
C PRO A 158 8.50 1.72 2.91
N THR A 159 8.12 0.71 2.13
CA THR A 159 7.81 -0.64 2.60
C THR A 159 8.64 -1.65 1.80
N GLU A 160 8.60 -2.93 2.14
CA GLU A 160 9.27 -3.96 1.33
C GLU A 160 8.65 -4.10 -0.07
N THR A 161 7.46 -3.55 -0.30
CA THR A 161 6.72 -3.60 -1.57
C THR A 161 6.92 -2.35 -2.42
N VAL A 162 6.33 -1.22 -2.01
CA VAL A 162 6.40 0.09 -2.67
C VAL A 162 6.32 1.18 -1.61
N TYR A 163 6.63 2.43 -1.94
CA TYR A 163 6.39 3.57 -1.07
C TYR A 163 4.89 3.78 -0.86
N GLY A 164 4.49 3.99 0.40
CA GLY A 164 3.12 4.33 0.78
C GLY A 164 2.96 5.82 1.08
N LEU A 165 1.78 6.40 0.85
CA LEU A 165 1.40 7.75 1.28
C LEU A 165 0.49 7.65 2.51
N GLY A 166 1.08 7.79 3.69
CA GLY A 166 0.42 7.60 4.98
C GLY A 166 -0.37 8.80 5.49
N CYS A 167 -1.50 8.50 6.13
CA CYS A 167 -2.29 9.41 6.96
C CYS A 167 -2.86 8.65 8.18
N HIS A 168 -3.43 9.37 9.15
CA HIS A 168 -4.14 8.72 10.25
C HIS A 168 -5.43 8.03 9.76
N ALA A 169 -5.50 6.70 9.88
CA ALA A 169 -6.60 5.90 9.34
C ALA A 169 -7.99 6.15 9.98
N LEU A 170 -8.04 6.67 11.20
CA LEU A 170 -9.31 6.94 11.91
C LEU A 170 -9.74 8.40 11.82
N ASP A 171 -8.95 9.24 11.16
CA ASP A 171 -9.27 10.64 10.90
C ASP A 171 -9.77 10.77 9.45
N GLY A 172 -11.08 11.01 9.30
CA GLY A 172 -11.71 11.13 7.98
C GLY A 172 -11.20 12.30 7.14
N ASP A 173 -10.69 13.36 7.76
CA ASP A 173 -10.14 14.51 7.06
C ASP A 173 -8.72 14.20 6.56
N ALA A 174 -7.91 13.52 7.37
CA ALA A 174 -6.59 13.03 6.96
C ALA A 174 -6.71 12.02 5.80
N VAL A 175 -7.70 11.12 5.86
CA VAL A 175 -8.00 10.19 4.76
C VAL A 175 -8.40 10.94 3.49
N ARG A 176 -9.22 11.99 3.59
CA ARG A 176 -9.58 12.83 2.44
C ARG A 176 -8.35 13.49 1.82
N GLY A 177 -7.41 13.97 2.63
CA GLY A 177 -6.15 14.55 2.16
C GLY A 177 -5.34 13.58 1.27
N VAL A 178 -5.36 12.27 1.57
CA VAL A 178 -4.74 11.25 0.68
C VAL A 178 -5.44 11.16 -0.67
N PHE A 179 -6.79 11.19 -0.68
CA PHE A 179 -7.55 11.17 -1.93
C PHE A 179 -7.29 12.42 -2.78
N GLU A 180 -7.26 13.59 -2.14
CA GLU A 180 -6.98 14.88 -2.78
C GLU A 180 -5.56 14.93 -3.37
N ALA A 181 -4.54 14.67 -2.55
CA ALA A 181 -3.13 14.72 -2.96
C ALA A 181 -2.84 13.76 -4.13
N LYS A 182 -3.50 12.60 -4.16
CA LYS A 182 -3.32 11.60 -5.22
C LYS A 182 -4.26 11.79 -6.42
N GLU A 183 -5.22 12.69 -6.36
CA GLU A 183 -6.32 12.79 -7.33
C GLU A 183 -7.06 11.45 -7.51
N ARG A 184 -7.21 10.72 -6.39
CA ARG A 184 -7.78 9.37 -6.36
C ARG A 184 -9.31 9.43 -6.20
N PRO A 185 -10.09 8.63 -6.94
CA PRO A 185 -11.53 8.55 -6.75
C PRO A 185 -11.88 7.94 -5.39
N LEU A 186 -12.94 8.46 -4.75
CA LEU A 186 -13.44 7.99 -3.46
C LEU A 186 -14.01 6.55 -3.49
N SER A 187 -14.17 5.97 -4.68
CA SER A 187 -14.62 4.59 -4.90
C SER A 187 -13.51 3.54 -4.76
N ASP A 188 -12.26 3.95 -4.50
CA ASP A 188 -11.12 3.05 -4.39
C ASP A 188 -10.52 3.06 -2.95
N PRO A 189 -10.77 2.00 -2.14
CA PRO A 189 -10.46 2.00 -0.70
C PRO A 189 -8.96 2.08 -0.40
N LEU A 190 -8.60 2.29 0.87
CA LEU A 190 -7.21 2.35 1.34
C LEU A 190 -6.84 1.14 2.22
N ILE A 191 -5.53 0.85 2.31
CA ILE A 191 -4.99 -0.21 3.19
C ILE A 191 -4.48 0.41 4.48
N VAL A 192 -4.94 -0.12 5.61
CA VAL A 192 -4.45 0.24 6.94
C VAL A 192 -3.21 -0.58 7.28
N HIS A 193 -2.12 0.13 7.56
CA HIS A 193 -0.86 -0.43 8.03
C HIS A 193 -0.86 -0.44 9.56
N VAL A 194 -0.57 -1.62 10.12
CA VAL A 194 -0.54 -1.88 11.55
C VAL A 194 0.78 -2.54 11.98
N SER A 195 1.10 -2.48 13.27
CA SER A 195 2.38 -3.01 13.76
C SER A 195 2.39 -4.52 13.93
N ARG A 196 1.27 -5.14 14.31
CA ARG A 196 1.15 -6.57 14.60
C ARG A 196 -0.18 -7.13 14.09
N GLY A 197 -0.27 -8.44 13.91
CA GLY A 197 -1.51 -9.12 13.54
C GLY A 197 -2.67 -8.85 14.50
N VAL A 198 -2.41 -8.80 15.81
CA VAL A 198 -3.43 -8.46 16.82
C VAL A 198 -4.00 -7.06 16.65
N ASP A 199 -3.20 -6.10 16.19
CA ASP A 199 -3.66 -4.73 15.95
C ASP A 199 -4.58 -4.68 14.69
N ALA A 200 -4.39 -5.59 13.73
CA ALA A 200 -5.32 -5.75 12.60
C ALA A 200 -6.67 -6.34 13.04
N LEU A 201 -6.67 -7.27 13.99
CA LEU A 201 -7.91 -7.85 14.54
C LEU A 201 -8.80 -6.78 15.19
N GLU A 202 -8.22 -5.72 15.76
CA GLU A 202 -8.97 -4.59 16.34
C GLU A 202 -9.67 -3.72 15.28
N MET A 203 -9.24 -3.81 14.00
CA MET A 203 -9.86 -3.12 12.88
C MET A 203 -11.02 -3.90 12.26
N TRP A 204 -11.15 -5.20 12.58
CA TRP A 204 -12.17 -6.07 12.00
C TRP A 204 -13.32 -6.38 12.96
N ALA A 205 -14.55 -6.26 12.46
CA ALA A 205 -15.75 -6.66 13.17
C ALA A 205 -16.04 -8.15 12.97
N ALA A 206 -16.72 -8.75 13.94
CA ALA A 206 -17.27 -10.08 13.78
C ALA A 206 -18.52 -10.06 12.86
N SER A 207 -18.57 -10.95 11.87
CA SER A 207 -19.57 -10.94 10.77
C SER A 207 -21.04 -11.18 11.17
N SER A 208 -21.37 -11.31 12.46
CA SER A 208 -22.71 -11.68 12.97
C SER A 208 -23.41 -10.59 13.78
N SER A 209 -22.98 -9.34 13.66
CA SER A 209 -23.53 -8.20 14.40
C SER A 209 -24.80 -7.56 13.77
N SER A 210 -25.28 -8.05 12.63
CA SER A 210 -26.39 -7.46 11.87
C SER A 210 -27.75 -8.19 11.98
N SER A 211 -27.99 -8.97 13.05
CA SER A 211 -29.28 -9.62 13.31
C SER A 211 -29.92 -9.17 14.62
N SER A 212 -30.30 -7.90 14.71
CA SER A 212 -31.26 -7.42 15.71
C SER A 212 -32.69 -7.77 15.26
N SER A 213 -33.12 -9.01 15.51
CA SER A 213 -34.55 -9.36 15.45
C SER A 213 -34.92 -10.31 16.59
N SER A 214 -35.72 -9.76 17.49
CA SER A 214 -36.24 -10.33 18.72
C SER A 214 -37.18 -11.51 18.43
N SER A 215 -36.77 -12.75 18.72
CA SER A 215 -37.71 -13.85 18.99
C SER A 215 -37.01 -15.05 19.66
N SER A 216 -37.77 -15.76 20.47
CA SER A 216 -37.40 -16.75 21.49
C SER A 216 -36.79 -18.09 20.98
N SER A 217 -36.25 -18.12 19.75
CA SER A 217 -35.38 -19.19 19.21
C SER A 217 -33.88 -18.86 19.37
N ALA A 218 -33.57 -17.87 20.23
CA ALA A 218 -32.28 -17.20 20.27
C ALA A 218 -31.09 -18.05 20.75
N VAL A 219 -31.32 -19.12 21.53
CA VAL A 219 -30.21 -19.87 22.15
C VAL A 219 -29.47 -20.76 21.14
N ALA A 220 -30.17 -21.47 20.26
CA ALA A 220 -29.54 -22.29 19.21
C ALA A 220 -28.84 -21.42 18.16
N ASN A 221 -29.48 -20.31 17.75
CA ASN A 221 -28.92 -19.35 16.80
C ASN A 221 -27.67 -18.63 17.34
N ASP A 222 -27.56 -18.44 18.65
CA ASP A 222 -26.41 -17.80 19.29
C ASP A 222 -25.20 -18.75 19.46
N LEU A 223 -25.42 -20.07 19.61
CA LEU A 223 -24.32 -21.04 19.57
C LEU A 223 -23.70 -21.16 18.17
N ASP A 224 -24.52 -21.22 17.13
CA ASP A 224 -24.03 -21.26 15.74
C ASP A 224 -23.33 -19.94 15.39
N GLY A 225 -23.90 -18.80 15.80
CA GLY A 225 -23.26 -17.49 15.65
C GLY A 225 -21.91 -17.40 16.38
N ARG A 226 -21.80 -17.88 17.62
CA ARG A 226 -20.51 -17.94 18.35
C ARG A 226 -19.49 -18.80 17.62
N ARG A 227 -19.89 -19.97 17.14
CA ARG A 227 -19.00 -20.90 16.44
C ARG A 227 -18.48 -20.31 15.12
N LEU A 228 -19.33 -19.64 14.34
CA LEU A 228 -18.92 -18.99 13.09
C LEU A 228 -17.93 -17.85 13.37
N ARG A 229 -18.14 -17.05 14.42
CA ARG A 229 -17.18 -16.01 14.85
C ARG A 229 -15.83 -16.59 15.25
N GLU A 230 -15.83 -17.72 15.94
CA GLU A 230 -14.59 -18.42 16.31
C GLU A 230 -13.84 -18.92 15.07
N ILE A 231 -14.55 -19.52 14.10
CA ILE A 231 -13.97 -19.99 12.83
C ILE A 231 -13.38 -18.82 12.03
N GLU A 232 -14.11 -17.72 11.90
CA GLU A 232 -13.66 -16.48 11.24
C GLU A 232 -12.40 -15.92 11.92
N THR A 233 -12.44 -15.76 13.24
CA THR A 233 -11.31 -15.25 14.03
C THR A 233 -10.08 -16.14 13.88
N ARG A 234 -10.25 -17.46 13.87
CA ARG A 234 -9.16 -18.41 13.65
C ARG A 234 -8.56 -18.29 12.25
N ALA A 235 -9.37 -18.08 11.21
CA ALA A 235 -8.88 -17.87 9.86
C ALA A 235 -8.07 -16.56 9.74
N LEU A 236 -8.59 -15.45 10.27
CA LEU A 236 -7.88 -14.17 10.31
C LEU A 236 -6.58 -14.26 11.11
N THR A 237 -6.60 -14.98 12.24
CA THR A 237 -5.40 -15.24 13.06
C THR A 237 -4.38 -16.10 12.33
N ALA A 238 -4.81 -17.15 11.61
CA ALA A 238 -3.91 -18.00 10.83
C ALA A 238 -3.18 -17.19 9.75
N LEU A 239 -3.93 -16.41 8.96
CA LEU A 239 -3.35 -15.56 7.92
C LEU A 239 -2.39 -14.52 8.50
N THR A 240 -2.79 -13.81 9.56
CA THR A 240 -1.92 -12.79 10.17
C THR A 240 -0.70 -13.41 10.86
N SER A 241 -0.81 -14.58 11.48
CA SER A 241 0.33 -15.24 12.13
C SER A 241 1.34 -15.81 11.11
N SER A 242 0.86 -16.26 9.94
CA SER A 242 1.72 -16.79 8.89
C SER A 242 2.42 -15.69 8.10
N PHE A 243 1.76 -14.55 7.86
CA PHE A 243 2.23 -13.59 6.85
C PHE A 243 2.51 -12.17 7.38
N PHE A 244 2.21 -11.86 8.65
CA PHE A 244 2.55 -10.55 9.24
C PHE A 244 3.77 -10.67 10.17
N PRO A 245 4.76 -9.76 10.07
CA PRO A 245 4.89 -8.70 9.07
C PRO A 245 5.29 -9.25 7.69
N GLY A 246 4.69 -8.73 6.62
CA GLY A 246 4.95 -9.19 5.25
C GLY A 246 4.01 -8.65 4.18
N PRO A 247 4.17 -9.13 2.94
CA PRO A 247 3.50 -8.62 1.75
C PRO A 247 2.10 -9.23 1.54
N LEU A 248 1.37 -9.54 2.61
CA LEU A 248 -0.04 -9.92 2.57
C LEU A 248 -0.91 -8.78 3.11
N THR A 249 -1.98 -8.46 2.41
CA THR A 249 -3.08 -7.62 2.88
C THR A 249 -4.33 -8.48 3.04
N VAL A 250 -5.01 -8.37 4.17
CA VAL A 250 -6.24 -9.10 4.47
C VAL A 250 -7.41 -8.09 4.53
N VAL A 251 -8.48 -8.39 3.80
CA VAL A 251 -9.72 -7.61 3.77
C VAL A 251 -10.79 -8.38 4.53
N ALA A 252 -11.37 -7.76 5.56
CA ALA A 252 -12.48 -8.33 6.33
C ALA A 252 -13.44 -7.20 6.78
N LEU A 253 -14.57 -7.58 7.40
CA LEU A 253 -15.61 -6.64 7.80
C LEU A 253 -15.03 -5.57 8.74
N ALA A 254 -15.29 -4.29 8.48
CA ALA A 254 -14.73 -3.19 9.26
C ALA A 254 -15.47 -2.99 10.59
N VAL A 255 -14.75 -2.60 11.65
CA VAL A 255 -15.38 -2.07 12.87
C VAL A 255 -16.03 -0.70 12.62
N PRO A 256 -17.08 -0.32 13.38
CA PRO A 256 -17.78 0.95 13.18
C PRO A 256 -16.92 2.22 13.36
N SER A 257 -15.77 2.11 14.04
CA SER A 257 -14.84 3.22 14.21
C SER A 257 -14.01 3.52 12.96
N VAL A 258 -14.01 2.63 11.96
CA VAL A 258 -13.34 2.90 10.67
C VAL A 258 -14.18 3.90 9.87
N PRO A 259 -13.60 5.03 9.43
CA PRO A 259 -14.32 6.01 8.61
C PRO A 259 -14.80 5.38 7.28
N PRO A 260 -16.07 5.57 6.87
CA PRO A 260 -16.59 4.99 5.64
C PRO A 260 -15.79 5.37 4.38
N ILE A 261 -15.27 6.60 4.32
CA ILE A 261 -14.40 7.12 3.25
C ILE A 261 -13.13 6.26 3.05
N LEU A 262 -12.57 5.68 4.12
CA LEU A 262 -11.40 4.79 4.02
C LEU A 262 -11.74 3.50 3.27
N THR A 263 -12.96 3.00 3.50
CA THR A 263 -13.46 1.74 2.95
C THR A 263 -14.19 1.89 1.62
N ALA A 264 -14.23 3.10 1.05
CA ALA A 264 -15.07 3.43 -0.11
C ALA A 264 -16.54 3.00 0.07
N GLU A 265 -17.08 3.16 1.28
CA GLU A 265 -18.45 2.75 1.66
C GLU A 265 -18.74 1.23 1.53
N THR A 266 -17.72 0.38 1.34
CA THR A 266 -17.93 -1.06 1.16
C THR A 266 -18.26 -1.78 2.47
N GLY A 267 -17.92 -1.18 3.62
CA GLY A 267 -18.01 -1.81 4.93
C GLY A 267 -16.88 -2.82 5.23
N TYR A 268 -15.92 -2.98 4.32
CA TYR A 268 -14.75 -3.84 4.53
C TYR A 268 -13.48 -3.00 4.64
N VAL A 269 -12.58 -3.38 5.55
CA VAL A 269 -11.28 -2.72 5.73
C VAL A 269 -10.14 -3.68 5.45
N ALA A 270 -9.18 -3.19 4.67
CA ALA A 270 -7.95 -3.89 4.35
C ALA A 270 -6.88 -3.57 5.39
N CYS A 271 -6.27 -4.57 6.00
CA CYS A 271 -5.15 -4.40 6.94
C CYS A 271 -3.91 -5.15 6.47
N ARG A 272 -2.74 -4.58 6.77
CA ARG A 272 -1.42 -5.17 6.51
C ARG A 272 -0.44 -4.79 7.62
N SER A 273 0.51 -5.66 7.92
CA SER A 273 1.70 -5.27 8.69
C SER A 273 2.93 -5.33 7.79
N PRO A 274 3.55 -4.19 7.43
CA PRO A 274 4.68 -4.18 6.50
C PRO A 274 5.96 -4.74 7.15
N SER A 275 6.79 -5.43 6.36
CA SER A 275 8.07 -6.02 6.80
C SER A 275 9.26 -5.15 6.41
N HIS A 276 9.15 -3.84 6.65
CA HIS A 276 10.22 -2.88 6.42
C HIS A 276 10.58 -2.17 7.74
N PRO A 277 11.86 -2.12 8.16
CA PRO A 277 12.26 -1.52 9.43
C PRO A 277 11.72 -0.10 9.63
N VAL A 278 11.88 0.77 8.61
CA VAL A 278 11.40 2.16 8.66
C VAL A 278 9.87 2.24 8.79
N ALA A 279 9.10 1.46 8.02
CA ALA A 279 7.65 1.44 8.14
C ALA A 279 7.20 1.00 9.54
N ARG A 280 7.81 -0.05 10.08
CA ARG A 280 7.46 -0.58 11.41
C ARG A 280 7.77 0.43 12.51
N GLU A 281 8.92 1.09 12.42
CA GLU A 281 9.34 2.11 13.37
C GLU A 281 8.43 3.36 13.28
N LEU A 282 8.09 3.80 12.07
CA LEU A 282 7.13 4.88 11.87
C LEU A 282 5.75 4.55 12.44
N ILE A 283 5.20 3.36 12.18
CA ILE A 283 3.90 2.92 12.73
C ILE A 283 3.95 2.93 14.27
N SER A 284 5.02 2.39 14.86
CA SER A 284 5.24 2.39 16.31
C SER A 284 5.25 3.81 16.88
N ARG A 285 5.99 4.73 16.25
CA ARG A 285 6.13 6.13 16.68
C ARG A 285 4.90 6.98 16.40
N ALA A 286 4.14 6.67 15.35
CA ALA A 286 2.89 7.34 15.03
C ALA A 286 1.83 7.10 16.11
N ARG A 287 1.82 5.91 16.73
CA ARG A 287 0.86 5.50 17.78
C ARG A 287 -0.60 5.58 17.32
N VAL A 288 -0.81 5.53 16.01
CA VAL A 288 -2.11 5.48 15.34
C VAL A 288 -2.01 4.53 14.15
N PRO A 289 -3.10 3.84 13.77
CA PRO A 289 -3.12 3.08 12.52
C PRO A 289 -2.94 4.04 11.33
N ILE A 290 -2.10 3.63 10.36
CA ILE A 290 -1.74 4.47 9.21
C ILE A 290 -2.43 3.94 7.96
N ALA A 291 -3.34 4.68 7.35
CA ALA A 291 -3.87 4.34 6.04
C ALA A 291 -2.88 4.80 4.97
N ALA A 292 -2.40 3.89 4.11
CA ALA A 292 -1.39 4.20 3.11
C ALA A 292 -1.60 3.41 1.80
N PRO A 293 -2.18 4.02 0.74
CA PRO A 293 -2.02 3.51 -0.62
C PRO A 293 -0.59 3.78 -1.13
N SER A 294 -0.25 3.30 -2.34
CA SER A 294 1.01 3.65 -3.01
C SER A 294 1.17 5.17 -3.17
N ALA A 295 2.38 5.72 -3.11
CA ALA A 295 2.64 7.16 -3.05
C ALA A 295 2.78 7.87 -4.42
N ASN A 296 1.93 7.52 -5.39
CA ASN A 296 1.90 8.10 -6.74
C ASN A 296 0.60 8.87 -7.03
N LYS A 297 0.53 9.68 -8.08
CA LYS A 297 -0.75 10.19 -8.60
C LYS A 297 -1.59 9.01 -9.13
N PHE A 298 -2.91 9.09 -9.01
CA PHE A 298 -3.80 7.98 -9.32
C PHE A 298 -3.67 7.52 -10.79
N GLY A 299 -3.52 6.21 -11.01
CA GLY A 299 -3.34 5.62 -12.35
C GLY A 299 -1.88 5.52 -12.81
N HIS A 300 -1.00 6.39 -12.30
CA HIS A 300 0.43 6.39 -12.64
C HIS A 300 1.19 5.19 -12.04
N VAL A 301 2.45 4.99 -12.44
CA VAL A 301 3.32 3.89 -12.00
C VAL A 301 3.61 3.99 -10.50
N SER A 302 3.53 2.88 -9.76
CA SER A 302 3.80 2.88 -8.32
C SER A 302 5.25 3.26 -8.00
N PRO A 303 5.53 3.95 -6.87
CA PRO A 303 6.86 4.42 -6.54
C PRO A 303 7.65 3.39 -5.71
N THR A 304 8.83 3.02 -6.18
CA THR A 304 9.82 2.20 -5.45
C THR A 304 11.01 3.00 -4.89
N ARG A 305 11.09 4.31 -5.15
CA ARG A 305 12.16 5.22 -4.71
C ARG A 305 11.54 6.52 -4.19
N ALA A 306 12.25 7.23 -3.31
CA ALA A 306 11.82 8.54 -2.83
C ALA A 306 11.70 9.58 -3.97
N SER A 307 12.57 9.50 -4.98
CA SER A 307 12.49 10.33 -6.20
C SER A 307 11.16 10.14 -6.93
N HIS A 308 10.70 8.89 -7.09
CA HIS A 308 9.39 8.61 -7.71
C HIS A 308 8.22 9.25 -6.96
N VAL A 309 8.31 9.35 -5.62
CA VAL A 309 7.31 10.05 -4.81
C VAL A 309 7.41 11.56 -5.02
N MET A 310 8.63 12.09 -5.12
CA MET A 310 8.88 13.51 -5.38
C MET A 310 8.33 13.94 -6.75
N ASP A 311 8.51 13.12 -7.78
CA ASP A 311 8.03 13.39 -9.14
C ASP A 311 6.50 13.55 -9.17
N ASP A 312 5.79 12.71 -8.43
CA ASP A 312 4.33 12.67 -8.42
C ASP A 312 3.69 13.64 -7.42
N LEU A 313 4.29 13.79 -6.24
CA LEU A 313 3.70 14.47 -5.08
C LEU A 313 4.53 15.67 -4.60
N GLY A 314 5.51 16.12 -5.38
CA GLY A 314 6.40 17.24 -5.03
C GLY A 314 5.66 18.55 -4.73
N MET A 315 4.48 18.74 -5.31
CA MET A 315 3.63 19.93 -5.09
C MET A 315 2.66 19.79 -3.92
N GLU A 316 2.63 18.64 -3.25
CA GLU A 316 1.78 18.37 -2.10
C GLU A 316 2.56 18.58 -0.79
N ASP A 317 1.88 18.95 0.31
CA ASP A 317 2.51 18.99 1.64
C ASP A 317 2.70 17.57 2.18
N VAL A 318 3.76 16.91 1.71
CA VAL A 318 4.13 15.54 2.07
C VAL A 318 5.57 15.51 2.57
N TRP A 319 5.80 14.86 3.70
CA TRP A 319 7.16 14.48 4.11
C TRP A 319 7.49 13.10 3.57
N ILE A 320 8.58 12.97 2.84
CA ILE A 320 9.02 11.74 2.18
C ILE A 320 10.21 11.19 2.96
N VAL A 321 10.01 10.07 3.65
CA VAL A 321 11.07 9.40 4.39
C VAL A 321 11.98 8.66 3.42
N ASP A 322 13.25 9.03 3.36
CA ASP A 322 14.27 8.42 2.50
C ASP A 322 15.40 7.81 3.36
N PRO A 323 15.53 6.47 3.40
CA PRO A 323 16.59 5.80 4.14
C PRO A 323 18.00 6.15 3.66
N SER A 324 18.19 6.55 2.40
CA SER A 324 19.51 6.90 1.84
C SER A 324 20.11 8.18 2.45
N LEU A 325 19.27 8.99 3.10
CA LEU A 325 19.66 10.19 3.83
C LEU A 325 20.02 9.91 5.30
N GLY A 326 19.80 8.68 5.78
CA GLY A 326 20.12 8.23 7.15
C GLY A 326 19.12 7.20 7.66
N THR A 327 19.58 6.23 8.47
CA THR A 327 18.79 5.05 8.87
C THR A 327 18.60 4.92 10.38
N VAL A 328 17.67 4.04 10.76
CA VAL A 328 17.37 3.68 12.16
C VAL A 328 18.57 2.93 12.75
N GLY A 329 19.43 3.64 13.46
CA GLY A 329 20.63 3.08 14.11
C GLY A 329 21.97 3.50 13.48
N GLY A 330 21.96 4.32 12.43
CA GLY A 330 23.16 4.97 11.91
C GLY A 330 23.75 5.93 12.96
N LYS A 331 25.08 5.97 13.09
CA LYS A 331 25.76 6.99 13.89
C LYS A 331 25.42 8.37 13.31
N GLU A 332 24.89 9.26 14.13
CA GLU A 332 24.82 10.68 13.77
C GLU A 332 26.25 11.22 13.63
N GLY A 333 26.64 11.64 12.42
CA GLY A 333 27.81 12.47 12.20
C GLY A 333 28.84 11.90 11.21
N GLY A 334 29.08 12.67 10.15
CA GLY A 334 30.18 12.48 9.20
C GLY A 334 29.77 12.96 7.80
N GLU A 335 29.80 14.27 7.57
CA GLU A 335 30.02 14.81 6.22
C GLU A 335 31.44 14.37 5.82
N GLU A 336 31.56 13.18 5.22
CA GLU A 336 32.73 12.85 4.42
C GLU A 336 32.27 12.75 2.97
N ASP A 337 32.99 13.47 2.12
CA ASP A 337 32.80 13.62 0.68
C ASP A 337 32.29 12.32 0.05
N ARG A 338 30.99 12.27 -0.25
CA ARG A 338 30.48 11.30 -1.22
C ARG A 338 30.86 11.83 -2.59
N ASP A 339 31.97 11.33 -3.11
CA ASP A 339 32.16 11.28 -4.55
C ASP A 339 30.86 10.72 -5.15
N VAL A 340 30.27 11.48 -6.08
CA VAL A 340 29.10 11.06 -6.85
C VAL A 340 29.56 9.93 -7.76
N ASP A 341 29.60 8.71 -7.22
CA ASP A 341 29.59 7.49 -8.00
C ASP A 341 28.13 7.28 -8.43
N ASP A 342 27.88 7.27 -9.74
CA ASP A 342 26.58 6.92 -10.34
C ASP A 342 26.27 5.40 -10.21
N GLY A 343 26.82 4.78 -9.17
CA GLY A 343 26.66 3.39 -8.76
C GLY A 343 25.45 3.22 -7.84
N ASP A 344 24.59 2.30 -8.23
CA ASP A 344 23.35 1.90 -7.54
C ASP A 344 23.66 1.15 -6.24
N ASP A 345 24.16 1.87 -5.23
CA ASP A 345 24.48 1.34 -3.88
C ASP A 345 23.28 1.48 -2.92
N GLY A 346 22.11 1.85 -3.46
CA GLY A 346 20.90 2.05 -2.69
C GLY A 346 20.47 0.75 -2.03
N GLU A 347 20.67 0.66 -0.71
CA GLU A 347 20.05 -0.34 0.16
C GLU A 347 18.61 -0.60 -0.32
N ASP A 348 18.28 -1.85 -0.67
CA ASP A 348 17.14 -2.23 -1.52
C ASP A 348 15.77 -1.89 -0.89
N VAL A 349 15.40 -0.60 -0.92
CA VAL A 349 14.35 0.04 -0.10
C VAL A 349 12.97 -0.59 -0.31
N CYS A 350 12.73 -1.16 -1.49
CA CYS A 350 11.48 -1.83 -1.88
C CYS A 350 11.76 -3.17 -2.54
N ARG A 351 12.56 -4.03 -1.89
CA ARG A 351 13.05 -5.34 -2.42
C ARG A 351 12.05 -6.22 -3.19
N VAL A 352 10.75 -6.16 -2.89
CA VAL A 352 9.71 -6.93 -3.63
C VAL A 352 9.31 -6.22 -4.92
N GLY A 353 9.30 -4.88 -4.93
CA GLY A 353 9.05 -4.01 -6.08
C GLY A 353 7.63 -4.02 -6.64
N VAL A 354 6.76 -4.92 -6.19
CA VAL A 354 5.32 -4.96 -6.53
C VAL A 354 4.46 -4.89 -5.27
N GLU A 355 3.20 -4.46 -5.40
CA GLU A 355 2.32 -4.36 -4.24
C GLU A 355 1.99 -5.72 -3.59
N SER A 356 1.52 -5.68 -2.35
CA SER A 356 1.12 -6.88 -1.58
C SER A 356 0.06 -7.72 -2.29
N THR A 357 0.08 -9.02 -2.06
CA THR A 357 -1.07 -9.90 -2.32
C THR A 357 -2.26 -9.43 -1.49
N VAL A 358 -3.47 -9.43 -2.05
CA VAL A 358 -4.68 -9.03 -1.33
C VAL A 358 -5.65 -10.20 -1.29
N VAL A 359 -6.11 -10.55 -0.09
CA VAL A 359 -7.13 -11.58 0.13
C VAL A 359 -8.35 -10.99 0.84
N LYS A 360 -9.55 -11.41 0.47
CA LYS A 360 -10.78 -11.10 1.18
C LYS A 360 -11.29 -12.34 1.92
N VAL A 361 -11.52 -12.20 3.22
CA VAL A 361 -12.19 -13.20 4.05
C VAL A 361 -13.65 -12.78 4.20
N GLU A 362 -14.56 -13.67 3.85
CA GLU A 362 -16.00 -13.42 3.93
C GLU A 362 -16.72 -14.67 4.44
N MET A 363 -17.64 -14.49 5.39
CA MET A 363 -18.48 -15.57 5.91
C MET A 363 -19.77 -15.66 5.09
N ASP A 364 -20.19 -16.87 4.77
CA ASP A 364 -21.45 -17.10 4.06
C ASP A 364 -22.65 -16.71 4.95
N PRO A 365 -23.73 -16.16 4.39
CA PRO A 365 -24.93 -15.88 5.15
C PRO A 365 -25.51 -17.18 5.72
N PRO A 366 -26.08 -17.15 6.93
CA PRO A 366 -26.63 -18.34 7.57
C PRO A 366 -27.75 -18.92 6.70
N SER A 367 -27.54 -20.13 6.18
CA SER A 367 -28.52 -20.88 5.40
C SER A 367 -29.10 -22.03 6.24
N PRO A 368 -30.40 -22.38 6.13
CA PRO A 368 -30.96 -23.55 6.79
C PRO A 368 -30.33 -24.90 6.35
N SER A 369 -29.50 -24.91 5.30
CA SER A 369 -28.69 -26.06 4.90
C SER A 369 -27.28 -26.07 5.52
N SER A 370 -26.86 -25.00 6.19
CA SER A 370 -25.55 -24.87 6.86
C SER A 370 -25.53 -25.41 8.30
N SER A 371 -26.70 -25.85 8.80
CA SER A 371 -26.89 -26.43 10.14
C SER A 371 -26.61 -27.94 10.22
N GLY A 372 -25.97 -28.53 9.22
CA GLY A 372 -25.48 -29.92 9.23
C GLY A 372 -23.96 -29.97 9.37
N GLU A 373 -23.45 -30.93 10.15
CA GLU A 373 -22.02 -31.15 10.40
C GLU A 373 -21.12 -30.94 9.16
N GLY A 374 -20.22 -29.95 9.22
CA GLY A 374 -18.99 -29.94 8.42
C GLY A 374 -19.08 -29.39 6.98
N GLY A 375 -19.86 -28.34 6.73
CA GLY A 375 -19.87 -27.63 5.44
C GLY A 375 -18.89 -26.43 5.36
N VAL A 376 -18.64 -25.98 4.12
CA VAL A 376 -17.99 -24.69 3.84
C VAL A 376 -18.94 -23.57 4.33
N VAL A 377 -18.40 -22.64 5.12
CA VAL A 377 -19.12 -21.54 5.78
C VAL A 377 -18.54 -20.17 5.47
N GLY A 378 -17.55 -20.11 4.59
CA GLY A 378 -16.93 -18.87 4.16
C GLY A 378 -15.99 -19.07 2.99
N SER A 379 -15.48 -17.96 2.47
CA SER A 379 -14.54 -17.93 1.38
C SER A 379 -13.34 -17.04 1.69
N ILE A 380 -12.20 -17.43 1.12
CA ILE A 380 -10.98 -16.63 1.08
C ILE A 380 -10.65 -16.42 -0.39
N THR A 381 -10.84 -15.19 -0.86
CA THR A 381 -10.70 -14.86 -2.28
C THR A 381 -9.47 -13.99 -2.50
N VAL A 382 -8.53 -14.44 -3.32
CA VAL A 382 -7.40 -13.60 -3.77
C VAL A 382 -7.91 -12.59 -4.79
N LEU A 383 -7.78 -11.31 -4.46
CA LEU A 383 -8.24 -10.17 -5.25
C LEU A 383 -7.12 -9.52 -6.07
N ARG A 384 -5.87 -9.68 -5.64
CA ARG A 384 -4.67 -9.12 -6.29
C ARG A 384 -3.47 -10.00 -6.02
N HIS A 385 -2.71 -10.36 -7.06
CA HIS A 385 -1.43 -11.06 -6.93
C HIS A 385 -0.31 -10.12 -6.47
N GLY A 386 0.58 -10.68 -5.67
CA GLY A 386 1.81 -10.08 -5.14
C GLY A 386 2.76 -11.20 -4.73
N ALA A 387 3.62 -10.98 -3.73
CA ALA A 387 4.64 -11.95 -3.33
C ALA A 387 4.12 -13.19 -2.57
N VAL A 388 2.88 -13.16 -2.05
CA VAL A 388 2.28 -14.33 -1.35
C VAL A 388 1.41 -15.11 -2.32
N SER A 389 1.69 -16.40 -2.47
CA SER A 389 0.97 -17.29 -3.38
C SER A 389 -0.38 -17.75 -2.81
N VAL A 390 -1.25 -18.22 -3.71
CA VAL A 390 -2.54 -18.86 -3.36
C VAL A 390 -2.33 -20.19 -2.64
N ARG A 391 -1.28 -20.95 -2.98
CA ARG A 391 -0.96 -22.23 -2.34
C ARG A 391 -0.49 -22.01 -0.90
N SER A 392 0.38 -21.04 -0.65
CA SER A 392 0.79 -20.64 0.69
C SER A 392 -0.41 -20.21 1.54
N ILE A 393 -1.36 -19.46 0.98
CA ILE A 393 -2.63 -19.13 1.64
C ILE A 393 -3.43 -20.39 1.98
N ARG A 394 -3.56 -21.36 1.05
CA ARG A 394 -4.23 -22.64 1.31
C ARG A 394 -3.56 -23.43 2.43
N MET A 395 -2.22 -23.52 2.42
CA MET A 395 -1.44 -24.23 3.43
C MET A 395 -1.63 -23.62 4.82
N SER A 396 -1.59 -22.28 4.95
CA SER A 396 -1.87 -21.59 6.23
C SER A 396 -3.25 -21.95 6.82
N ILE A 397 -4.26 -22.08 5.97
CA ILE A 397 -5.62 -22.47 6.36
C ILE A 397 -5.72 -23.96 6.68
N GLU A 398 -4.97 -24.80 5.98
CA GLU A 398 -4.87 -26.23 6.23
C GLU A 398 -4.19 -26.55 7.56
N ASP A 399 -3.05 -25.91 7.82
CA ASP A 399 -2.29 -26.04 9.08
C ASP A 399 -3.13 -25.59 10.28
N ALA A 400 -4.02 -24.62 10.09
CA ALA A 400 -4.99 -24.17 11.10
C ALA A 400 -6.19 -25.13 11.29
N GLY A 401 -6.30 -26.19 10.48
CA GLY A 401 -7.39 -27.15 10.48
C GLY A 401 -8.71 -26.59 9.95
N LEU A 402 -8.64 -25.62 9.03
CA LEU A 402 -9.78 -24.82 8.57
C LEU A 402 -10.20 -25.10 7.12
N SER A 403 -9.51 -25.99 6.38
CA SER A 403 -9.79 -26.29 4.96
C SER A 403 -11.22 -26.77 4.68
N ARG A 404 -11.88 -27.39 5.67
CA ARG A 404 -13.29 -27.82 5.55
C ARG A 404 -14.29 -26.67 5.65
N TYR A 405 -13.88 -25.53 6.20
CA TYR A 405 -14.73 -24.37 6.46
C TYR A 405 -14.60 -23.28 5.40
N PHE A 406 -13.44 -23.15 4.77
CA PHE A 406 -13.18 -22.10 3.80
C PHE A 406 -12.88 -22.64 2.41
N ARG A 407 -13.53 -22.07 1.40
CA ARG A 407 -13.10 -22.21 0.00
C ARG A 407 -12.04 -21.15 -0.31
N VAL A 408 -10.87 -21.57 -0.77
CA VAL A 408 -9.82 -20.65 -1.26
C VAL A 408 -9.85 -20.58 -2.78
N SER A 409 -10.12 -19.40 -3.32
CA SER A 409 -10.26 -19.16 -4.76
C SER A 409 -9.59 -17.86 -5.20
N GLU A 410 -9.43 -17.70 -6.51
CA GLU A 410 -8.92 -16.47 -7.13
C GLU A 410 -10.04 -15.76 -7.88
N SER A 411 -10.15 -14.44 -7.71
CA SER A 411 -11.07 -13.59 -8.45
C SER A 411 -10.40 -12.26 -8.77
N VAL A 412 -9.34 -12.32 -9.58
CA VAL A 412 -8.68 -11.12 -10.08
C VAL A 412 -9.54 -10.57 -11.22
N ARG A 413 -10.35 -9.56 -10.90
CA ARG A 413 -11.21 -8.88 -11.87
C ARG A 413 -10.39 -7.85 -12.66
N PHE A 414 -10.61 -7.80 -13.97
CA PHE A 414 -10.31 -6.64 -14.81
C PHE A 414 -11.53 -5.71 -14.72
N ALA A 415 -11.61 -4.88 -13.69
CA ALA A 415 -12.80 -4.06 -13.46
C ALA A 415 -12.84 -2.85 -14.41
N SER A 416 -13.94 -2.70 -15.14
CA SER A 416 -14.28 -1.44 -15.85
C SER A 416 -14.43 -0.29 -14.85
N GLU A 417 -14.15 0.94 -15.29
CA GLU A 417 -14.13 2.18 -14.48
C GLU A 417 -15.41 2.43 -13.64
N ASP A 418 -16.53 1.80 -13.97
CA ASP A 418 -17.86 2.01 -13.34
C ASP A 418 -18.20 1.07 -12.15
N SER A 419 -17.25 0.30 -11.60
CA SER A 419 -17.54 -0.61 -10.46
C SER A 419 -16.85 -0.18 -9.15
N ILE A 420 -17.57 -0.32 -8.03
CA ILE A 420 -17.03 -0.07 -6.68
C ILE A 420 -15.97 -1.14 -6.39
N ASN A 421 -14.74 -0.71 -6.15
CA ASN A 421 -13.63 -1.62 -5.86
C ASN A 421 -13.65 -2.03 -4.39
N VAL A 422 -13.41 -3.31 -4.13
CA VAL A 422 -13.34 -3.86 -2.75
C VAL A 422 -11.90 -3.83 -2.23
N ALA A 423 -10.92 -3.65 -3.13
CA ALA A 423 -9.51 -3.51 -2.81
C ALA A 423 -8.81 -2.57 -3.80
N PRO A 424 -7.67 -1.95 -3.42
CA PRO A 424 -6.88 -1.13 -4.34
C PRO A 424 -6.35 -1.89 -5.56
N GLY A 425 -6.31 -1.20 -6.70
CA GLY A 425 -5.64 -1.69 -7.92
C GLY A 425 -6.48 -2.65 -8.77
N GLN A 426 -7.81 -2.61 -8.66
CA GLN A 426 -8.71 -3.48 -9.44
C GLN A 426 -9.10 -2.89 -10.82
N THR A 427 -8.93 -1.58 -11.05
CA THR A 427 -9.26 -0.90 -12.31
C THR A 427 -8.38 -1.34 -13.50
N ILE A 428 -8.90 -1.27 -14.73
CA ILE A 428 -8.17 -1.65 -15.96
C ILE A 428 -6.95 -0.73 -16.24
N ARG A 429 -7.03 0.57 -15.93
CA ARG A 429 -5.89 1.50 -15.99
C ARG A 429 -5.28 1.69 -14.62
N HIS A 430 -4.20 0.97 -14.34
CA HIS A 430 -3.33 1.15 -13.18
C HIS A 430 -1.89 0.88 -13.61
N TYR A 431 -0.93 1.59 -13.03
CA TYR A 431 0.50 1.46 -13.33
C TYR A 431 0.87 1.84 -14.76
N SER A 432 0.08 2.70 -15.40
CA SER A 432 0.34 3.11 -16.77
C SER A 432 1.37 4.24 -16.77
N PRO A 433 2.48 4.10 -17.52
CA PRO A 433 3.37 5.23 -17.73
C PRO A 433 2.67 6.32 -18.54
N ASP A 434 3.16 7.55 -18.45
CA ASP A 434 2.66 8.70 -19.23
C ASP A 434 2.79 8.46 -20.74
N VAL A 435 3.78 7.66 -21.14
CA VAL A 435 3.97 7.19 -22.51
C VAL A 435 3.06 5.97 -22.77
N PRO A 436 2.23 5.97 -23.83
CA PRO A 436 1.31 4.86 -24.10
C PRO A 436 1.99 3.49 -24.15
N CYS A 437 1.53 2.52 -23.36
CA CYS A 437 2.10 1.19 -23.27
C CYS A 437 1.23 0.12 -23.95
N PHE A 438 1.85 -0.83 -24.64
CA PHE A 438 1.17 -1.90 -25.40
C PHE A 438 1.86 -3.25 -25.19
N MET A 439 1.06 -4.32 -25.15
CA MET A 439 1.56 -5.69 -25.11
C MET A 439 1.79 -6.23 -26.53
N VAL A 440 2.89 -6.93 -26.74
CA VAL A 440 3.20 -7.60 -28.01
C VAL A 440 2.74 -9.05 -27.93
N GLY A 441 1.89 -9.48 -28.85
CA GLY A 441 1.32 -10.84 -28.84
C GLY A 441 2.35 -11.95 -29.10
N PRO A 442 2.04 -13.23 -28.78
CA PRO A 442 3.01 -14.33 -28.74
C PRO A 442 3.58 -14.67 -30.13
N SER A 443 2.81 -14.38 -31.19
CA SER A 443 3.21 -14.54 -32.59
C SER A 443 4.46 -13.70 -32.95
N ARG A 444 4.67 -12.60 -32.23
CA ARG A 444 5.78 -11.65 -32.42
C ARG A 444 6.86 -11.80 -31.35
N GLN A 445 6.81 -12.82 -30.50
CA GLN A 445 7.83 -13.07 -29.47
C GLN A 445 8.78 -14.20 -29.88
N CYS A 446 10.00 -14.20 -29.33
CA CYS A 446 10.90 -15.35 -29.38
C CYS A 446 10.36 -16.50 -28.52
N ALA A 447 10.56 -17.74 -28.94
CA ALA A 447 10.19 -18.89 -28.14
C ALA A 447 11.04 -18.94 -26.86
N THR A 448 10.39 -19.08 -25.71
CA THR A 448 11.03 -19.31 -24.41
C THR A 448 11.73 -20.66 -24.44
N ARG A 449 13.02 -20.69 -24.78
CA ARG A 449 13.88 -21.83 -24.45
C ARG A 449 15.15 -21.37 -23.77
N LEU A 450 15.16 -21.63 -22.47
CA LEU A 450 16.34 -21.90 -21.65
C LEU A 450 17.19 -22.97 -22.34
N SER A 451 18.29 -22.53 -22.93
CA SER A 451 19.54 -23.29 -23.04
C SER A 451 20.61 -22.32 -23.52
N ASP A 452 21.17 -21.56 -22.57
CA ASP A 452 22.48 -20.93 -22.77
C ASP A 452 23.53 -22.03 -22.66
N GLU A 453 23.98 -22.54 -23.80
CA GLU A 453 25.40 -22.82 -24.06
C GLU A 453 25.64 -22.56 -25.55
N GLY A 454 26.11 -21.35 -25.89
CA GLY A 454 26.65 -21.05 -27.22
C GLY A 454 26.15 -19.79 -27.93
N ALA A 455 25.46 -18.85 -27.28
CA ALA A 455 25.16 -17.55 -27.88
C ALA A 455 26.24 -16.51 -27.56
N GLU A 456 27.51 -16.89 -27.69
CA GLU A 456 28.54 -15.90 -28.03
C GLU A 456 28.32 -15.50 -29.48
N ASP A 457 28.07 -14.20 -29.69
CA ASP A 457 28.20 -13.45 -30.95
C ASP A 457 28.00 -14.23 -32.27
N GLY A 458 26.79 -14.19 -32.85
CA GLY A 458 26.61 -14.53 -34.27
C GLY A 458 25.50 -15.51 -34.67
N GLY A 459 24.64 -15.95 -33.77
CA GLY A 459 23.43 -16.70 -34.16
C GLY A 459 22.36 -15.76 -34.74
N GLU A 460 22.35 -15.53 -36.06
CA GLU A 460 21.25 -14.88 -36.77
C GLU A 460 19.95 -15.70 -36.59
N GLY A 461 19.27 -15.51 -35.46
CA GLY A 461 17.83 -15.70 -35.39
C GLY A 461 17.22 -14.91 -36.53
N ARG A 462 16.41 -15.57 -37.38
CA ARG A 462 15.79 -15.00 -38.58
C ARG A 462 15.37 -13.55 -38.31
N ARG A 463 16.03 -12.58 -38.97
CA ARG A 463 15.72 -11.15 -38.83
C ARG A 463 14.20 -10.97 -38.91
N PRO A 464 13.58 -10.24 -37.97
CA PRO A 464 12.14 -10.05 -38.01
C PRO A 464 11.77 -9.36 -39.32
N SER A 465 10.77 -9.91 -40.02
CA SER A 465 10.18 -9.22 -41.17
C SER A 465 9.35 -8.04 -40.64
N LEU A 466 9.93 -6.85 -40.71
CA LEU A 466 9.32 -5.57 -40.34
C LEU A 466 9.07 -4.77 -41.62
N ASP A 467 7.88 -4.19 -41.76
CA ASP A 467 7.62 -3.20 -42.79
C ASP A 467 8.18 -1.80 -42.40
N GLU A 468 8.24 -0.87 -43.35
CA GLU A 468 8.74 0.49 -43.12
C GLU A 468 7.95 1.23 -42.03
N GLY A 469 6.65 0.93 -41.89
CA GLY A 469 5.79 1.49 -40.85
C GLY A 469 6.20 0.99 -39.47
N GLU A 470 6.39 -0.32 -39.32
CA GLU A 470 6.85 -0.93 -38.07
C GLU A 470 8.23 -0.42 -37.66
N LEU A 471 9.17 -0.27 -38.60
CA LEU A 471 10.49 0.30 -38.34
C LEU A 471 10.41 1.76 -37.87
N SER A 472 9.58 2.57 -38.52
CA SER A 472 9.34 3.96 -38.14
C SER A 472 8.81 4.06 -36.71
N VAL A 473 7.83 3.22 -36.36
CA VAL A 473 7.27 3.16 -35.00
C VAL A 473 8.32 2.72 -33.99
N LEU A 474 9.01 1.60 -34.24
CA LEU A 474 10.02 1.05 -33.32
C LEU A 474 11.15 2.06 -33.04
N SER A 475 11.61 2.80 -34.06
CA SER A 475 12.68 3.80 -33.91
C SER A 475 12.37 4.93 -32.93
N ARG A 476 11.09 5.07 -32.55
CA ARG A 476 10.57 6.06 -31.59
C ARG A 476 9.89 5.39 -30.39
N SER A 477 10.17 4.12 -30.13
CA SER A 477 9.53 3.33 -29.09
C SER A 477 10.55 2.80 -28.09
N VAL A 478 10.13 2.68 -26.84
CA VAL A 478 10.86 1.96 -25.81
C VAL A 478 10.38 0.51 -25.80
N ILE A 479 11.30 -0.43 -25.65
CA ILE A 479 10.97 -1.84 -25.38
C ILE A 479 11.39 -2.18 -23.96
N ILE A 480 10.43 -2.62 -23.16
CA ILE A 480 10.66 -3.25 -21.87
C ILE A 480 10.43 -4.75 -22.06
N ASP A 481 11.49 -5.53 -22.06
CA ASP A 481 11.47 -6.97 -22.32
C ASP A 481 11.44 -7.78 -21.02
N TYR A 482 11.14 -9.07 -21.12
CA TYR A 482 11.27 -10.02 -20.02
C TYR A 482 11.62 -11.40 -20.59
N GLY A 483 12.78 -11.93 -20.19
CA GLY A 483 13.29 -13.22 -20.64
C GLY A 483 13.65 -13.22 -22.13
N ARG A 484 14.19 -12.09 -22.64
CA ARG A 484 14.64 -11.92 -24.04
C ARG A 484 13.56 -12.20 -25.10
N ARG A 485 12.27 -12.08 -24.76
CA ARG A 485 11.16 -12.40 -25.67
C ARG A 485 11.05 -11.42 -26.84
N LEU A 486 11.49 -10.18 -26.66
CA LEU A 486 11.49 -9.10 -27.67
C LEU A 486 12.91 -8.69 -28.11
N VAL A 487 13.96 -9.40 -27.69
CA VAL A 487 15.37 -9.04 -27.92
C VAL A 487 15.72 -8.80 -29.39
N ARG A 488 15.04 -9.51 -30.32
CA ARG A 488 15.25 -9.35 -31.77
C ARG A 488 14.87 -7.97 -32.33
N TYR A 489 14.14 -7.16 -31.55
CA TYR A 489 13.75 -5.80 -31.91
C TYR A 489 14.65 -4.73 -31.27
N ARG A 490 15.61 -5.12 -30.40
CA ARG A 490 16.47 -4.20 -29.64
C ARG A 490 17.16 -3.15 -30.51
N THR A 491 17.72 -3.56 -31.64
CA THR A 491 18.47 -2.67 -32.55
C THR A 491 17.58 -1.72 -33.35
N HIS A 492 16.26 -1.91 -33.30
CA HIS A 492 15.27 -1.07 -33.98
C HIS A 492 14.56 -0.12 -33.01
N ALA A 493 14.67 -0.35 -31.70
CA ALA A 493 14.02 0.45 -30.68
C ALA A 493 14.84 1.71 -30.35
N LEU A 494 14.16 2.77 -29.89
CA LEU A 494 14.81 3.97 -29.36
C LEU A 494 15.60 3.65 -28.08
N ALA A 495 15.00 2.83 -27.22
CA ALA A 495 15.62 2.31 -26.01
C ALA A 495 15.11 0.90 -25.73
N TYR A 496 15.94 0.11 -25.08
CA TYR A 496 15.64 -1.28 -24.73
C TYR A 496 16.18 -1.57 -23.33
N ARG A 497 15.34 -2.17 -22.48
CA ARG A 497 15.72 -2.73 -21.19
C ARG A 497 14.99 -4.04 -20.99
N ASP A 498 15.67 -5.06 -20.48
CA ASP A 498 15.05 -6.34 -20.12
C ASP A 498 14.96 -6.41 -18.59
N LEU A 499 13.75 -6.64 -18.07
CA LEU A 499 13.48 -6.75 -16.64
C LEU A 499 14.25 -7.92 -16.01
N SER A 500 14.44 -8.99 -16.77
CA SER A 500 15.20 -10.15 -16.35
C SER A 500 15.55 -11.00 -17.56
N PRO A 501 16.76 -10.86 -18.13
CA PRO A 501 17.18 -11.63 -19.29
C PRO A 501 17.13 -13.15 -19.08
N GLY A 502 17.34 -13.60 -17.84
CA GLY A 502 17.24 -15.02 -17.44
C GLY A 502 15.82 -15.49 -17.14
N GLY A 503 14.83 -14.60 -17.15
CA GLY A 503 13.44 -14.91 -16.80
C GLY A 503 13.21 -15.16 -15.30
N ASP A 504 14.07 -14.60 -14.43
CA ASP A 504 13.86 -14.60 -12.99
C ASP A 504 12.76 -13.58 -12.61
N PRO A 505 11.61 -14.04 -12.06
CA PRO A 505 10.52 -13.16 -11.68
C PRO A 505 10.82 -12.34 -10.42
N VAL A 506 11.78 -12.72 -9.59
CA VAL A 506 12.18 -11.93 -8.41
C VAL A 506 12.83 -10.64 -8.85
N ALA A 507 13.87 -10.72 -9.68
CA ALA A 507 14.52 -9.55 -10.27
C ALA A 507 13.55 -8.69 -11.11
N ALA A 508 12.66 -9.33 -11.87
CA ALA A 508 11.66 -8.60 -12.66
C ALA A 508 10.65 -7.86 -11.78
N ALA A 509 10.19 -8.47 -10.68
CA ALA A 509 9.26 -7.82 -9.75
C ALA A 509 9.91 -6.63 -9.04
N ALA A 510 11.17 -6.76 -8.61
CA ALA A 510 11.93 -5.69 -7.97
C ALA A 510 12.08 -4.44 -8.87
N SER A 511 12.22 -4.65 -10.19
CA SER A 511 12.55 -3.58 -11.15
C SER A 511 11.39 -3.11 -12.03
N VAL A 512 10.24 -3.81 -12.07
CA VAL A 512 9.17 -3.52 -13.05
C VAL A 512 8.69 -2.08 -13.03
N PHE A 513 8.47 -1.49 -11.85
CA PHE A 513 8.02 -0.10 -11.74
C PHE A 513 9.13 0.91 -12.00
N GLU A 514 10.36 0.62 -11.57
CA GLU A 514 11.54 1.45 -11.87
C GLU A 514 11.78 1.50 -13.39
N THR A 515 11.65 0.37 -14.07
CA THR A 515 11.81 0.28 -15.52
C THR A 515 10.65 0.92 -16.29
N LEU A 516 9.41 0.85 -15.78
CA LEU A 516 8.28 1.59 -16.35
C LEU A 516 8.49 3.11 -16.22
N ARG A 517 8.93 3.61 -15.06
CA ARG A 517 9.27 5.04 -14.89
C ARG A 517 10.47 5.47 -15.71
N TRP A 518 11.50 4.62 -15.81
CA TRP A 518 12.63 4.86 -16.71
C TRP A 518 12.18 5.10 -18.16
N SER A 519 11.15 4.40 -18.64
CA SER A 519 10.65 4.59 -20.00
C SER A 519 10.14 6.01 -20.28
N GLU A 520 9.68 6.73 -19.25
CA GLU A 520 9.19 8.11 -19.34
C GLU A 520 10.35 9.11 -19.43
N THR A 521 11.52 8.73 -18.93
CA THR A 521 12.75 9.55 -19.02
C THR A 521 13.36 9.54 -20.42
N ILE A 522 12.93 8.63 -21.29
CA ILE A 522 13.45 8.49 -22.66
C ILE A 522 12.85 9.58 -23.56
N ASN A 523 13.61 10.66 -23.75
CA ASN A 523 13.20 11.76 -24.60
C ASN A 523 12.92 11.29 -26.05
N GLY A 524 11.77 11.67 -26.59
CA GLY A 524 11.33 11.30 -27.94
C GLY A 524 10.61 9.96 -28.03
N ALA A 525 10.49 9.21 -26.94
CA ALA A 525 9.64 8.02 -26.87
C ALA A 525 8.17 8.39 -27.14
N THR A 526 7.52 7.61 -28.01
CA THR A 526 6.11 7.80 -28.37
C THR A 526 5.20 6.70 -27.83
N ARG A 527 5.79 5.56 -27.49
CA ARG A 527 5.10 4.38 -26.95
C ARG A 527 6.10 3.43 -26.31
N VAL A 528 5.59 2.57 -25.43
CA VAL A 528 6.30 1.49 -24.76
C VAL A 528 5.71 0.15 -25.23
N PHE A 529 6.58 -0.81 -25.54
CA PHE A 529 6.17 -2.19 -25.84
C PHE A 529 6.69 -3.15 -24.79
N VAL A 530 5.80 -3.98 -24.28
CA VAL A 530 6.08 -5.06 -23.32
C VAL A 530 5.65 -6.41 -23.91
N PRO A 531 6.27 -7.55 -23.56
CA PRO A 531 5.78 -8.84 -24.00
C PRO A 531 4.46 -9.21 -23.31
N GLU A 532 3.52 -9.82 -24.04
CA GLU A 532 2.44 -10.58 -23.41
C GLU A 532 3.02 -11.81 -22.69
N LEU A 533 2.78 -11.91 -21.39
CA LEU A 533 3.28 -13.01 -20.57
C LEU A 533 2.21 -14.10 -20.39
N VAL A 534 2.52 -15.32 -20.84
CA VAL A 534 1.71 -16.51 -20.60
C VAL A 534 2.36 -17.33 -19.49
N VAL A 535 2.04 -17.03 -18.24
CA VAL A 535 2.44 -17.87 -17.11
C VAL A 535 1.55 -19.12 -17.10
N GLY A 536 2.08 -20.26 -17.54
CA GLY A 536 1.38 -21.54 -17.56
C GLY A 536 1.82 -22.48 -16.42
N ASN A 537 1.00 -23.49 -16.11
CA ASN A 537 1.35 -24.54 -15.14
C ASN A 537 2.61 -25.35 -15.55
N ALA A 538 2.96 -25.37 -16.84
CA ALA A 538 4.08 -26.14 -17.38
C ALA A 538 5.41 -25.37 -17.47
N GLU A 539 5.40 -24.04 -17.30
CA GLU A 539 6.65 -23.26 -17.09
C GLU A 539 7.10 -23.29 -15.62
N LEU A 540 6.35 -24.02 -14.77
CA LEU A 540 6.60 -24.24 -13.35
C LEU A 540 7.15 -25.65 -13.03
N ASP A 541 7.44 -26.47 -14.03
CA ASP A 541 8.06 -27.79 -13.85
C ASP A 541 9.59 -27.63 -13.81
N GLY A 542 10.18 -27.60 -12.61
CA GLY A 542 11.63 -27.54 -12.50
C GLY A 542 12.21 -27.53 -11.09
N ALA A 543 11.48 -27.09 -10.07
CA ALA A 543 11.90 -27.40 -8.71
C ALA A 543 10.81 -27.43 -7.65
N GLU A 544 11.21 -28.04 -6.55
CA GLU A 544 10.37 -28.51 -5.47
C GLU A 544 10.52 -27.57 -4.25
N GLY A 545 9.42 -27.35 -3.53
CA GLY A 545 9.43 -26.64 -2.23
C GLY A 545 8.84 -25.23 -2.24
N ASP A 546 8.94 -24.54 -1.09
CA ASP A 546 8.28 -23.27 -0.79
C ASP A 546 8.81 -22.09 -1.64
N ALA A 547 10.09 -22.10 -2.01
CA ALA A 547 10.70 -21.06 -2.84
C ALA A 547 10.09 -20.98 -4.26
N TRP A 548 9.60 -22.10 -4.80
CA TRP A 548 8.92 -22.13 -6.11
C TRP A 548 7.57 -21.44 -6.09
N ASP A 549 6.91 -21.49 -4.95
CA ASP A 549 5.57 -20.95 -4.79
C ASP A 549 5.61 -19.41 -4.76
N GLU A 550 6.63 -18.83 -4.12
CA GLU A 550 6.90 -17.39 -4.13
C GLU A 550 7.32 -16.90 -5.54
N ILE A 551 8.21 -17.63 -6.21
CA ILE A 551 8.64 -17.34 -7.59
C ILE A 551 7.44 -17.33 -8.55
N GLY A 552 6.56 -18.33 -8.45
CA GLY A 552 5.33 -18.40 -9.23
C GLY A 552 4.37 -17.24 -8.94
N ALA A 553 4.23 -16.84 -7.68
CA ALA A 553 3.40 -15.70 -7.28
C ALA A 553 3.93 -14.38 -7.86
N LEU A 554 5.24 -14.17 -7.82
CA LEU A 554 5.90 -12.98 -8.39
C LEU A 554 5.80 -12.96 -9.92
N ALA A 555 5.92 -14.10 -10.60
CA ALA A 555 5.72 -14.17 -12.04
C ALA A 555 4.28 -13.74 -12.43
N LEU A 556 3.27 -14.19 -11.67
CA LEU A 556 1.89 -13.76 -11.84
C LEU A 556 1.70 -12.27 -11.54
N ALA A 557 2.39 -11.75 -10.52
CA ALA A 557 2.36 -10.33 -10.17
C ALA A 557 2.96 -9.47 -11.29
N VAL A 558 4.15 -9.81 -11.81
CA VAL A 558 4.80 -9.12 -12.94
C VAL A 558 3.88 -9.12 -14.17
N LYS A 559 3.29 -10.28 -14.50
CA LYS A 559 2.28 -10.37 -15.57
C LYS A 559 1.11 -9.40 -15.33
N ASP A 560 0.53 -9.37 -14.14
CA ASP A 560 -0.58 -8.46 -13.79
C ASP A 560 -0.17 -6.99 -13.97
N LYS A 561 1.03 -6.60 -13.51
CA LYS A 561 1.51 -5.21 -13.63
C LYS A 561 1.71 -4.79 -15.07
N LEU A 562 2.39 -5.59 -15.88
CA LEU A 562 2.60 -5.30 -17.31
C LEU A 562 1.26 -5.26 -18.07
N THR A 563 0.34 -6.16 -17.74
CA THR A 563 -1.00 -6.18 -18.36
C THR A 563 -1.77 -4.89 -18.06
N ARG A 564 -1.76 -4.41 -16.81
CA ARG A 564 -2.45 -3.17 -16.43
C ARG A 564 -1.75 -1.92 -16.96
N ALA A 565 -0.42 -1.88 -16.97
CA ALA A 565 0.36 -0.80 -17.56
C ALA A 565 -0.03 -0.58 -19.03
N ALA A 566 -0.22 -1.68 -19.77
CA ALA A 566 -0.66 -1.69 -21.17
C ALA A 566 -2.19 -1.63 -21.37
N SER A 567 -2.98 -1.44 -20.30
CA SER A 567 -4.46 -1.48 -20.36
C SER A 567 -5.02 -2.74 -21.04
N ALA A 568 -4.32 -3.87 -20.94
CA ALA A 568 -4.57 -5.13 -21.64
C ALA A 568 -4.69 -5.00 -23.18
N VAL A 569 -4.08 -3.97 -23.78
CA VAL A 569 -4.06 -3.78 -25.23
C VAL A 569 -2.93 -4.60 -25.83
N ILE A 570 -3.30 -5.62 -26.61
CA ILE A 570 -2.36 -6.50 -27.30
C ILE A 570 -2.27 -6.10 -28.78
N VAL A 571 -1.05 -6.03 -29.31
CA VAL A 571 -0.75 -5.75 -30.71
C VAL A 571 0.03 -6.92 -31.34
N ASP A 572 -0.39 -7.31 -32.55
CA ASP A 572 0.33 -8.28 -33.39
C ASP A 572 1.24 -7.60 -34.43
N LYS A 573 1.24 -6.26 -34.46
CA LYS A 573 2.09 -5.41 -35.29
C LYS A 573 2.46 -4.14 -34.55
N PHE A 574 3.64 -3.59 -34.82
CA PHE A 574 4.09 -2.32 -34.24
C PHE A 574 3.51 -1.13 -35.02
N GLN A 575 2.20 -0.90 -34.92
CA GLN A 575 1.48 0.18 -35.62
C GLN A 575 0.77 1.12 -34.66
#